data_AF-A0AAV6CCC7-F1
#
_entry.id   AF-A0AAV6CCC7-F1
#
_cell.length_a   1.000
_cell.length_b   1.000
_cell.length_c   1.000
_cell.angle_alpha   90.00
_cell.angle_beta   90.00
_cell.angle_gamma   90.00
#
_symmetry.space_group_name_H-M   'P 1'
#
loop_
_entity.id
_entity.type
_entity.pdbx_description
1 polymer ?
#
loop_
_entity_poly.entity_id
_entity_poly.type
_entity_poly.pdbx_seq_one_letter_code
_entity_poly.pdbx_strand_id
1 'polypeptide(L)' 'MEQARVELCFRCSLSQNQPMEAAERISCPYCGQAFELVIDTSVPSQTFTTDCEVCCRPFEVRAECEMGEVLSLEILDG' A
#
# COMPACT_ATOMS: atom_id res chain seq x y z
N MET A 1 -18.10 -22.11 -27.05
CA MET A 1 -18.79 -22.25 -25.75
C MET A 1 -17.75 -22.84 -24.82
N GLU A 2 -16.96 -22.04 -24.11
CA GLU A 2 -17.36 -21.14 -23.03
C GLU A 2 -16.55 -19.83 -23.10
N GLN A 3 -17.19 -18.71 -22.80
CA GLN A 3 -16.60 -17.38 -22.72
C GLN A 3 -16.06 -17.16 -21.30
N ALA A 4 -14.85 -16.61 -21.16
CA ALA A 4 -14.46 -15.83 -19.98
C ALA A 4 -13.38 -14.82 -20.38
N ARG A 5 -13.79 -13.55 -20.45
CA ARG A 5 -12.92 -12.37 -20.46
C ARG A 5 -12.59 -12.03 -19.01
N VAL A 6 -11.32 -11.84 -18.67
CA VAL A 6 -10.78 -10.63 -18.00
C VAL A 6 -9.30 -10.53 -18.38
N GLU A 7 -8.89 -9.35 -18.86
CA GLU A 7 -7.51 -8.90 -19.10
C GLU A 7 -6.63 -9.17 -17.86
N LEU A 8 -5.37 -9.60 -17.89
CA LEU A 8 -4.23 -9.11 -18.63
C LEU A 8 -3.26 -10.27 -18.97
N CYS A 9 -2.53 -10.07 -20.06
CA CYS A 9 -1.63 -11.01 -20.75
C CYS A 9 -0.62 -11.75 -19.85
N PHE A 10 -0.83 -13.06 -19.67
CA PHE A 10 -0.05 -13.96 -18.83
C PHE A 10 1.24 -14.53 -19.47
N ARG A 11 1.85 -13.88 -20.48
CA ARG A 11 3.11 -14.41 -21.08
C ARG A 11 4.08 -13.32 -21.53
N CYS A 12 4.77 -12.72 -20.57
CA CYS A 12 6.13 -12.22 -20.79
C CYS A 12 6.98 -12.58 -19.56
N SER A 13 8.19 -13.08 -19.82
CA SER A 13 9.17 -13.68 -18.91
C SER A 13 9.33 -12.98 -17.55
N LEU A 14 9.38 -13.80 -16.48
CA LEU A 14 9.85 -13.49 -15.12
C LEU A 14 10.84 -12.30 -15.07
N SER A 15 10.33 -11.12 -14.73
CA SER A 15 11.11 -10.08 -14.05
C SER A 15 10.43 -9.86 -12.71
N GLN A 16 10.65 -10.80 -11.78
CA GLN A 16 10.43 -10.50 -10.37
C GLN A 16 11.50 -9.49 -9.95
N ASN A 17 11.33 -8.22 -10.31
CA ASN A 17 11.83 -7.16 -9.44
C ASN A 17 10.87 -7.18 -8.26
N GLN A 18 11.23 -7.88 -7.18
CA GLN A 18 10.65 -7.57 -5.88
C GLN A 18 10.92 -6.08 -5.66
N PRO A 19 9.91 -5.21 -5.76
CA PRO A 19 10.14 -3.81 -5.50
C PRO A 19 10.45 -3.68 -4.02
N MET A 20 11.35 -2.78 -3.66
CA MET A 20 11.52 -2.33 -2.28
C MET A 20 10.31 -1.48 -1.84
N GLU A 21 9.11 -1.85 -2.27
CA GLU A 21 7.84 -1.15 -2.06
C GLU A 21 6.74 -2.19 -1.94
N ALA A 22 5.91 -2.07 -0.91
CA ALA A 22 4.75 -2.93 -0.65
C ALA A 22 3.47 -2.09 -0.63
N ALA A 23 2.40 -2.60 -1.22
CA ALA A 23 1.09 -1.94 -1.21
C ALA A 23 0.25 -2.52 -0.08
N GLU A 24 -0.15 -1.68 0.86
CA GLU A 24 -0.99 -2.06 2.00
C GLU A 24 -2.33 -1.33 1.98
N ARG A 25 -3.40 -2.06 2.31
CA ARG A 25 -4.75 -1.50 2.30
C ARG A 25 -5.08 -0.90 3.66
N ILE A 26 -5.23 0.42 3.70
CA ILE A 26 -5.56 1.17 4.91
C ILE A 26 -6.93 1.83 4.81
N SER A 27 -7.46 2.27 5.94
CA SER A 27 -8.72 3.04 6.00
C SER A 27 -8.50 4.37 6.68
N CYS A 28 -8.99 5.45 6.09
CA CYS A 28 -8.88 6.80 6.65
C CYS A 28 -9.64 6.85 8.00
N PRO A 29 -9.00 7.32 9.09
CA PRO A 29 -9.64 7.41 10.41
C PRO A 29 -10.75 8.47 10.48
N TYR A 30 -10.80 9.37 9.49
CA TYR A 30 -11.73 10.50 9.49
C TYR A 30 -12.99 10.27 8.65
N CYS A 31 -12.85 9.78 7.42
CA CYS A 31 -13.99 9.54 6.53
C CYS A 31 -14.34 8.05 6.36
N GLY A 32 -13.49 7.15 6.85
CA GLY A 32 -13.68 5.69 6.74
C GLY A 32 -13.41 5.11 5.35
N GLN A 33 -12.90 5.91 4.41
CA GLN A 33 -12.61 5.43 3.06
C GLN A 33 -11.34 4.57 3.05
N ALA A 34 -11.40 3.43 2.35
CA ALA A 34 -10.29 2.48 2.25
C ALA A 34 -9.51 2.63 0.94
N PHE A 35 -8.20 2.81 1.04
CA PHE A 35 -7.31 3.00 -0.10
C PHE A 35 -6.00 2.24 0.09
N GLU A 36 -5.22 2.13 -0.99
CA GLU A 36 -3.94 1.43 -1.01
C GLU A 36 -2.81 2.43 -0.81
N LEU A 37 -1.96 2.17 0.18
CA LEU A 37 -0.79 2.96 0.49
C LEU A 37 0.44 2.19 0.03
N VAL A 38 1.30 2.84 -0.75
CA VAL A 38 2.59 2.26 -1.14
C VAL A 38 3.64 2.64 -0.11
N ILE A 39 4.28 1.64 0.49
CA ILE A 39 5.25 1.76 1.57
C ILE A 39 6.60 1.29 1.06
N ASP A 40 7.61 2.16 1.16
CA ASP A 40 8.99 1.80 0.87
C ASP A 40 9.54 0.85 1.94
N THR A 41 9.75 -0.41 1.57
CA THR A 41 10.25 -1.45 2.49
C THR A 41 11.78 -1.48 2.58
N SER A 42 12.48 -0.56 1.90
CA SER A 42 13.92 -0.34 2.10
C SER A 42 14.22 0.31 3.46
N VAL A 43 13.23 1.00 4.04
CA VAL A 43 13.33 1.64 5.35
C VAL A 43 12.69 0.74 6.41
N PRO A 44 13.44 0.27 7.42
CA PRO A 44 12.91 -0.69 8.39
C PRO A 44 11.84 -0.10 9.31
N SER A 45 11.91 1.21 9.58
CA SER A 45 10.91 1.92 10.38
C SER A 45 10.70 3.31 9.78
N GLN A 46 9.51 3.59 9.29
CA GLN A 46 9.16 4.89 8.75
C GLN A 46 7.92 5.47 9.40
N THR A 47 7.92 6.78 9.53
CA THR A 47 6.76 7.55 9.99
C THR A 47 6.60 8.71 9.03
N PHE A 48 5.41 8.83 8.45
CA PHE A 48 5.12 9.86 7.46
C PHE A 48 3.66 10.26 7.55
N THR A 49 3.40 11.50 7.17
CA THR A 49 2.04 12.04 7.09
C THR A 49 1.55 11.92 5.66
N THR A 50 0.35 11.38 5.48
CA THR A 50 -0.34 11.31 4.19
C THR A 50 -1.72 11.94 4.31
N ASP A 51 -2.20 12.58 3.26
CA ASP A 51 -3.58 13.06 3.17
C ASP A 51 -4.51 11.97 2.63
N CYS A 52 -5.76 12.02 3.06
CA CYS A 52 -6.81 11.20 2.45
C CYS A 52 -7.27 11.83 1.14
N GLU A 53 -7.29 11.04 0.06
CA GLU A 53 -7.73 11.45 -1.29
C GLU A 53 -9.20 11.93 -1.34
N VAL A 54 -10.01 11.60 -0.33
CA VAL A 54 -11.44 11.91 -0.29
C VAL A 54 -11.77 13.08 0.62
N CYS A 55 -11.22 13.11 1.83
CA CYS A 55 -11.52 14.17 2.81
C CYS A 55 -10.39 15.19 2.99
N CYS A 56 -9.25 15.01 2.31
CA CYS A 56 -8.07 15.88 2.36
C CYS A 56 -7.58 16.17 3.79
N ARG A 57 -7.82 15.25 4.73
CA ARG A 57 -7.36 15.38 6.10
C ARG A 57 -6.04 14.62 6.25
N PRO A 58 -4.97 15.27 6.71
CA PRO A 58 -3.70 14.62 6.96
C PRO A 58 -3.82 13.70 8.18
N PHE A 59 -3.23 12.52 8.10
CA PHE A 59 -3.03 11.62 9.22
C PHE A 59 -1.63 11.02 9.15
N GLU A 60 -1.10 10.58 10.29
CA GLU A 60 0.23 9.98 10.36
C GLU A 60 0.14 8.47 10.23
N VAL A 61 1.07 7.90 9.47
CA VAL A 61 1.23 6.46 9.29
C VAL A 61 2.60 6.06 9.80
N ARG A 62 2.61 5.07 10.67
CA ARG A 62 3.81 4.37 11.12
C ARG A 62 3.83 3.00 10.47
N ALA A 63 4.91 2.69 9.78
CA ALA A 63 5.11 1.38 9.18
C ALA A 63 6.47 0.82 9.61
N GLU A 64 6.46 -0.44 10.04
CA GLU A 64 7.67 -1.23 10.24
C GLU A 64 7.76 -2.27 9.12
N CYS A 65 8.92 -2.33 8.49
CA CYS A 65 9.14 -3.15 7.30
C CYS A 65 10.43 -3.94 7.42
N GLU A 66 10.52 -5.05 6.71
CA GLU A 66 11.73 -5.84 6.56
C GLU A 66 11.84 -6.35 5.12
N MET A 67 12.86 -5.89 4.38
CA MET A 67 13.27 -6.40 3.06
C MET A 67 12.14 -6.90 2.15
N GLY A 68 11.22 -6.02 1.76
CA GLY A 68 10.11 -6.36 0.85
C GLY A 68 8.80 -6.76 1.52
N GLU A 69 8.74 -6.77 2.86
CA GLU A 69 7.56 -7.12 3.65
C GLU A 69 7.23 -6.02 4.67
N VAL A 70 5.94 -5.77 4.91
CA VAL A 70 5.45 -4.88 5.97
C VAL A 70 5.08 -5.75 7.17
N LEU A 71 5.73 -5.50 8.30
CA LEU A 71 5.52 -6.25 9.54
C LEU A 71 4.38 -5.68 10.37
N SER A 72 4.29 -4.35 10.43
CA SER A 72 3.27 -3.64 11.20
C SER A 72 2.93 -2.29 10.55
N LEU A 73 1.67 -1.88 10.70
CA LEU A 73 1.16 -0.61 10.20
C LEU A 73 0.19 -0.02 11.21
N GLU A 74 0.50 1.19 11.66
CA GLU A 74 -0.27 1.97 12.63
C GLU A 74 -0.73 3.28 12.00
N ILE A 75 -1.99 3.64 12.22
CA ILE A 75 -2.58 4.90 11.75
C ILE A 75 -2.87 5.75 12.97
N LEU A 76 -2.29 6.96 13.00
CA LEU A 76 -2.41 7.92 14.08
C LEU A 76 -3.20 9.13 13.57
N ASP A 77 -4.29 9.46 14.27
CA ASP A 77 -5.01 10.71 14.09
C ASP A 77 -4.32 11.82 14.92
N GLY A 78 -3.71 12.77 14.22
CA GLY A 78 -3.10 13.96 14.83
C GLY A 78 -4.12 15.02 15.23
#